data_AF-A0A1E7JQ26-F1
#
_entry.id   AF-A0A1E7JQ26-F1
#
_cell.length_a   1.000
_cell.length_b   1.000
_cell.length_c   1.000
_cell.angle_alpha   90.00
_cell.angle_beta   90.00
_cell.angle_gamma   90.00
#
_symmetry.space_group_name_H-M   'P 1'
#
loop_
_entity.id
_entity.type
_entity.pdbx_description
1 polymer ?
#
loop_
_entity_poly.entity_id
_entity_poly.type
_entity_poly.pdbx_seq_one_letter_code
_entity_poly.pdbx_strand_id
1 'polypeptide(L)'
;MADTKTTWFRSLPESVYALGAAAREYRLALHTAKLGICNTDPSRTHHHLGELAVPGTPFHRPHDVALVSVSDLYTDLEKRVRHLYENAARAYAHGAAWAIRSVLSGKQPAHVLLHREHDQYLLMGDMPDLNEGLARWSGGKRLHALREDLIYRESARHAADSLSAEQRLEAHESAALAAALDSAEGLAQAAYDYGELAESALHFAVDRARTNRLPKDMH
;
A
#
# COMPACT_ATOMS: atom_id res chain seq x y z
N MET A 1 22.57 -9.52 30.57
CA MET A 1 22.16 -10.02 29.24
C MET A 1 20.65 -9.97 29.20
N ALA A 2 20.08 -8.97 28.52
CA ALA A 2 18.64 -8.81 28.44
C ALA A 2 18.05 -10.00 27.65
N ASP A 3 16.96 -10.54 28.19
CA ASP A 3 16.34 -11.81 27.84
C ASP A 3 15.82 -11.82 26.39
N THR A 4 16.61 -12.41 25.48
CA THR A 4 16.30 -12.58 24.06
C THR A 4 15.00 -13.36 23.82
N LYS A 5 14.51 -14.12 24.81
CA LYS A 5 13.27 -14.89 24.72
C LYS A 5 12.00 -14.02 24.78
N THR A 6 12.08 -12.78 25.26
CA THR A 6 10.92 -11.90 25.47
C THR A 6 10.87 -10.72 24.48
N THR A 7 11.97 -10.44 23.75
CA THR A 7 12.11 -9.31 22.82
C THR A 7 11.17 -9.35 21.62
N TRP A 8 10.91 -10.54 21.06
CA TRP A 8 10.19 -10.67 19.79
C TRP A 8 8.71 -10.26 19.87
N PHE A 9 8.08 -10.41 21.04
CA PHE A 9 6.69 -9.99 21.27
C PHE A 9 6.48 -8.48 21.09
N ARG A 10 7.54 -7.69 21.30
CA ARG A 10 7.53 -6.24 21.11
C ARG A 10 8.03 -5.86 19.72
N SER A 11 9.16 -6.42 19.31
CA SER A 11 9.83 -6.00 18.08
C SER A 11 9.09 -6.43 16.80
N LEU A 12 8.34 -7.53 16.83
CA LEU A 12 7.58 -8.00 15.67
C LEU A 12 6.36 -7.09 15.38
N PRO A 13 5.47 -6.79 16.34
CA PRO A 13 4.43 -5.78 16.12
C PRO A 13 5.00 -4.40 15.75
N GLU A 14 6.08 -3.94 16.38
CA GLU A 14 6.73 -2.68 16.01
C GLU A 14 7.21 -2.68 14.56
N SER A 15 7.73 -3.81 14.06
CA SER A 15 8.14 -3.98 12.66
C SER A 15 6.97 -3.90 11.69
N VAL A 16 5.81 -4.49 12.02
CA VAL A 16 4.59 -4.40 11.19
C VAL A 16 4.02 -2.99 11.22
N TYR A 17 3.98 -2.37 12.40
CA TYR A 17 3.57 -0.97 12.56
C TYR A 17 4.42 -0.01 11.73
N ALA A 18 5.74 -0.23 11.65
CA ALA A 18 6.63 0.59 10.85
C ALA A 18 6.31 0.50 9.34
N LEU A 19 5.93 -0.69 8.83
CA LEU A 19 5.45 -0.85 7.45
C LEU A 19 4.13 -0.10 7.23
N GLY A 20 3.19 -0.23 8.17
CA GLY A 20 1.92 0.49 8.13
C GLY A 20 2.11 2.01 8.20
N ALA A 21 3.07 2.49 9.00
CA ALA A 21 3.43 3.89 9.09
C ALA A 21 3.98 4.41 7.76
N ALA A 22 4.89 3.68 7.11
CA ALA A 22 5.40 4.04 5.79
C ALA A 22 4.27 4.13 4.74
N ALA A 23 3.35 3.17 4.74
CA ALA A 23 2.18 3.20 3.85
C ALA A 23 1.26 4.40 4.13
N ARG A 24 1.06 4.77 5.41
CA ARG A 24 0.29 5.97 5.80
C ARG A 24 0.91 7.26 5.27
N GLU A 25 2.23 7.40 5.37
CA GLU A 25 2.93 8.59 4.86
C GLU A 25 2.75 8.74 3.34
N TYR A 26 2.90 7.65 2.58
CA TYR A 26 2.66 7.69 1.13
C TYR A 26 1.19 7.94 0.77
N ARG A 27 0.25 7.39 1.55
CA ARG A 27 -1.19 7.66 1.38
C ARG A 27 -1.50 9.14 1.57
N LEU A 28 -0.91 9.76 2.60
CA LEU A 28 -1.05 11.19 2.87
C LEU A 28 -0.44 12.02 1.73
N ALA A 29 0.77 11.69 1.29
CA ALA A 29 1.43 12.37 0.17
C ALA A 29 0.61 12.27 -1.13
N LEU A 30 0.01 11.11 -1.41
CA LEU A 30 -0.90 10.92 -2.54
C LEU A 30 -2.15 11.80 -2.44
N HIS A 31 -2.74 11.88 -1.26
CA HIS A 31 -3.88 12.77 -1.03
C HIS A 31 -3.50 14.25 -1.26
N THR A 32 -2.36 14.68 -0.73
CA THR A 32 -1.83 16.03 -0.93
C THR A 32 -1.55 16.33 -2.40
N ALA A 33 -0.97 15.40 -3.16
CA ALA A 33 -0.73 15.57 -4.59
C ALA A 33 -2.05 15.75 -5.37
N LYS A 34 -3.05 14.91 -5.09
CA LYS A 34 -4.39 15.03 -5.71
C LYS A 34 -5.07 16.36 -5.38
N LEU A 35 -4.96 16.83 -4.14
CA LEU A 35 -5.45 18.16 -3.76
C LEU A 35 -4.69 19.27 -4.49
N GLY A 36 -3.38 19.12 -4.65
CA GLY A 36 -2.55 20.04 -5.43
C GLY A 36 -3.04 20.18 -6.87
N ILE A 37 -3.30 19.07 -7.56
CA ILE A 37 -3.87 19.05 -8.91
C ILE A 37 -5.22 19.79 -8.96
N CYS A 38 -6.12 19.49 -8.01
CA CYS A 38 -7.43 20.15 -7.94
C CYS A 38 -7.32 21.68 -7.74
N ASN A 39 -6.28 22.14 -7.04
CA ASN A 39 -6.04 23.55 -6.75
C ASN A 39 -5.37 24.29 -7.92
N THR A 40 -4.82 23.58 -8.90
CA THR A 40 -4.27 24.15 -10.13
C THR A 40 -5.22 24.06 -11.31
N ASP A 41 -6.43 23.51 -11.11
CA ASP A 41 -7.45 23.38 -12.14
C ASP A 41 -7.88 24.77 -12.67
N PRO A 42 -7.69 25.06 -13.96
CA PRO A 42 -8.08 26.32 -14.58
C PRO A 42 -9.58 26.63 -14.43
N SER A 43 -10.42 25.61 -14.35
CA SER A 43 -11.88 25.80 -14.17
C SER A 43 -12.26 26.26 -12.77
N ARG A 44 -11.35 26.11 -11.79
CA ARG A 44 -11.59 26.41 -10.37
C ARG A 44 -10.81 27.63 -9.88
N THR A 45 -9.75 28.02 -10.59
CA THR A 45 -8.84 29.09 -10.17
C THR A 45 -9.22 30.39 -10.88
N HIS A 46 -9.32 31.49 -10.14
CA HIS A 46 -9.49 32.80 -10.77
C HIS A 46 -8.21 33.18 -11.53
N HIS A 47 -8.27 33.19 -12.86
CA HIS A 47 -7.16 33.60 -13.69
C HIS A 47 -6.91 35.10 -13.56
N HIS A 48 -5.67 35.49 -13.26
CA HIS A 48 -5.23 36.86 -13.40
C HIS A 48 -4.99 37.17 -14.89
N LEU A 49 -5.77 38.09 -15.45
CA LEU A 49 -5.72 38.48 -16.87
C LEU A 49 -4.49 39.35 -17.24
N GLY A 50 -3.49 39.44 -16.37
CA GLY A 50 -2.30 40.26 -16.59
C GLY A 50 -1.43 39.68 -17.70
N GLU A 51 -1.25 40.44 -18.79
CA GLU A 51 -0.37 40.09 -19.90
C GLU A 51 0.94 40.87 -19.81
N LEU A 52 2.05 40.19 -20.13
CA LEU A 52 3.38 40.79 -20.21
C LEU A 52 3.85 40.81 -21.66
N ALA A 53 4.28 41.98 -22.12
CA ALA A 53 5.00 42.13 -23.37
C ALA A 53 6.50 41.98 -23.11
N VAL A 54 7.14 41.02 -23.77
CA VAL A 54 8.60 40.90 -23.81
C VAL A 54 9.06 41.25 -25.23
N PRO A 55 9.99 42.21 -25.42
CA PRO A 55 10.41 42.65 -26.74
C PRO A 55 10.81 41.49 -27.67
N GLY A 56 10.24 41.46 -28.87
CA GLY A 56 10.52 40.42 -29.86
C GLY A 56 9.79 39.08 -29.65
N THR A 57 8.85 39.00 -28.70
CA THR A 57 8.05 37.79 -28.47
C THR A 57 6.55 38.11 -28.36
N PRO A 58 5.65 37.13 -28.57
CA PRO A 58 4.22 37.30 -28.32
C PRO A 58 3.91 37.69 -26.86
N PHE A 59 2.72 38.20 -26.59
CA PHE A 59 2.25 38.44 -25.23
C PHE A 59 2.24 37.16 -24.40
N HIS A 60 2.73 37.25 -23.16
CA HIS A 60 2.80 36.13 -22.23
C HIS A 60 1.80 36.30 -21.10
N ARG A 61 1.16 35.20 -20.70
CA ARG A 61 0.31 35.11 -19.50
C ARG A 61 1.08 34.36 -18.41
N PRO A 62 1.92 35.04 -17.63
CA PRO A 62 2.82 34.37 -16.67
C PRO A 62 2.06 33.55 -15.63
N HIS A 63 0.87 34.00 -15.24
CA HIS A 63 0.02 33.27 -14.29
C HIS A 63 -0.45 31.92 -14.85
N ASP A 64 -0.90 31.89 -16.11
CA ASP A 64 -1.35 30.65 -16.77
C ASP A 64 -0.18 29.66 -16.94
N VAL A 65 0.98 30.16 -17.36
CA VAL A 65 2.20 29.35 -17.47
C VAL A 65 2.61 28.76 -16.11
N ALA A 66 2.52 29.56 -15.04
CA ALA A 66 2.81 29.08 -13.70
C ALA A 66 1.82 28.00 -13.25
N LEU A 67 0.51 28.18 -13.47
CA LEU A 67 -0.51 27.18 -13.13
C LEU A 67 -0.28 25.85 -13.87
N VAL A 68 0.02 25.90 -15.17
CA VAL A 68 0.36 24.70 -15.96
C VAL A 68 1.59 24.00 -15.37
N SER A 69 2.67 24.75 -15.13
CA SER A 69 3.91 24.20 -14.59
C SER A 69 3.71 23.55 -13.21
N VAL A 70 2.92 24.16 -12.33
CA VAL A 70 2.61 23.61 -11.00
C VAL A 70 1.69 22.39 -11.11
N SER A 71 0.73 22.39 -12.04
CA SER A 71 -0.12 21.23 -12.31
C SER A 71 0.69 20.03 -12.79
N ASP A 72 1.68 20.25 -13.67
CA ASP A 72 2.58 19.21 -14.14
C ASP A 72 3.40 18.63 -12.98
N LEU A 73 3.95 19.49 -12.11
CA LEU A 73 4.68 19.07 -10.90
C LEU A 73 3.83 18.19 -9.98
N TYR A 74 2.57 18.57 -9.72
CA TYR A 74 1.68 17.74 -8.90
C TYR A 74 1.28 16.45 -9.59
N THR A 75 1.13 16.45 -10.91
CA THR A 75 0.83 15.24 -11.70
C THR A 75 1.98 14.23 -11.64
N ASP A 76 3.22 14.70 -11.75
CA ASP A 76 4.40 13.83 -11.63
C ASP A 76 4.59 13.32 -10.20
N LEU A 77 4.35 14.19 -9.21
CA LEU A 77 4.34 13.77 -7.80
C LEU A 77 3.29 12.69 -7.57
N GLU A 78 2.06 12.90 -8.04
CA GLU A 78 0.92 11.98 -7.90
C GLU A 78 1.26 10.59 -8.46
N LYS A 79 1.78 10.51 -9.69
CA LYS A 79 2.20 9.24 -10.29
C LYS A 79 3.25 8.53 -9.44
N ARG A 80 4.27 9.26 -9.00
CA ARG A 80 5.37 8.70 -8.22
C ARG A 80 4.91 8.20 -6.85
N VAL A 81 4.14 8.99 -6.12
CA VAL A 81 3.67 8.61 -4.78
C VAL A 81 2.57 7.55 -4.83
N ARG A 82 1.77 7.50 -5.90
CA ARG A 82 0.82 6.39 -6.14
C ARG A 82 1.55 5.06 -6.20
N HIS A 83 2.63 4.99 -6.98
CA HIS A 83 3.46 3.78 -7.10
C HIS A 83 4.09 3.38 -5.75
N LEU A 84 4.66 4.35 -5.03
CA LEU A 84 5.25 4.11 -3.71
C LEU A 84 4.21 3.67 -2.68
N TYR A 85 3.00 4.25 -2.71
CA TYR A 85 1.90 3.86 -1.85
C TYR A 85 1.45 2.43 -2.14
N GLU A 86 1.25 2.06 -3.40
CA GLU A 86 0.88 0.69 -3.77
C GLU A 86 1.92 -0.32 -3.29
N ASN A 87 3.22 -0.07 -3.52
CA ASN A 87 4.28 -0.96 -3.05
C ASN A 87 4.32 -1.06 -1.51
N ALA A 88 4.26 0.06 -0.79
CA ALA A 88 4.31 0.07 0.67
C ALA A 88 3.08 -0.59 1.30
N ALA A 89 1.89 -0.35 0.76
CA ALA A 89 0.64 -0.96 1.24
C ALA A 89 0.65 -2.49 1.03
N ARG A 90 1.14 -2.96 -0.12
CA ARG A 90 1.31 -4.41 -0.38
C ARG A 90 2.36 -5.02 0.56
N ALA A 91 3.50 -4.35 0.75
CA ALA A 91 4.52 -4.81 1.70
C ALA A 91 3.98 -4.91 3.13
N TYR A 92 3.16 -3.95 3.55
CA TYR A 92 2.49 -3.96 4.84
C TYR A 92 1.50 -5.14 4.97
N ALA A 93 0.64 -5.34 3.98
CA ALA A 93 -0.31 -6.46 3.94
C ALA A 93 0.39 -7.82 4.05
N HIS A 94 1.33 -8.08 3.15
CA HIS A 94 2.08 -9.34 3.07
C HIS A 94 2.97 -9.55 4.30
N GLY A 95 3.61 -8.48 4.79
CA GLY A 95 4.44 -8.50 6.00
C GLY A 95 3.62 -8.85 7.25
N ALA A 96 2.44 -8.25 7.41
CA ALA A 96 1.53 -8.56 8.51
C ALA A 96 1.02 -10.00 8.44
N ALA A 97 0.60 -10.46 7.25
CA ALA A 97 0.13 -11.84 7.06
C ALA A 97 1.22 -12.87 7.35
N TRP A 98 2.45 -12.63 6.88
CA TRP A 98 3.61 -13.46 7.17
C TRP A 98 3.91 -13.51 8.67
N ALA A 99 3.83 -12.38 9.37
CA ALA A 99 4.07 -12.30 10.81
C ALA A 99 3.04 -13.14 11.57
N ILE A 100 1.75 -12.98 11.27
CA ILE A 100 0.66 -13.75 11.89
C ILE A 100 0.87 -15.25 11.64
N ARG A 101 1.08 -15.66 10.38
CA ARG A 101 1.32 -17.07 10.02
C ARG A 101 2.49 -17.65 10.82
N SER A 102 3.57 -16.90 10.94
CA SER A 102 4.77 -17.34 11.67
C SER A 102 4.48 -17.57 13.15
N VAL A 103 3.76 -16.65 13.80
CA VAL A 103 3.35 -16.77 15.20
C VAL A 103 2.40 -17.95 15.41
N LEU A 104 1.39 -18.09 14.55
CA LEU A 104 0.45 -19.21 14.59
C LEU A 104 1.14 -20.57 14.38
N SER A 105 2.23 -20.60 13.61
CA SER A 105 3.08 -21.78 13.41
C SER A 105 4.05 -22.04 14.59
N GLY A 106 3.94 -21.29 15.69
CA GLY A 106 4.81 -21.43 16.87
C GLY A 106 6.21 -20.82 16.73
N LYS A 107 6.51 -20.14 15.61
CA LYS A 107 7.80 -19.46 15.39
C LYS A 107 7.89 -18.19 16.24
N GLN A 108 9.12 -17.66 16.39
CA GLN A 108 9.43 -16.48 17.20
C GLN A 108 10.24 -15.46 16.40
N PRO A 109 9.71 -14.96 15.27
CA PRO A 109 10.45 -14.00 14.46
C PRO A 109 10.57 -12.68 15.23
N ALA A 110 11.78 -12.12 15.30
CA ALA A 110 12.01 -10.82 15.91
C ALA A 110 11.45 -9.67 15.06
N HIS A 111 11.53 -9.78 13.73
CA HIS A 111 11.10 -8.75 12.78
C HIS A 111 10.49 -9.37 11.53
N VAL A 112 9.76 -8.56 10.77
CA VAL A 112 9.36 -8.92 9.41
C VAL A 112 10.59 -8.81 8.51
N LEU A 113 10.86 -9.86 7.74
CA LEU A 113 11.97 -9.87 6.79
C LEU A 113 11.40 -9.63 5.40
N LEU A 114 11.76 -8.52 4.75
CA LEU A 114 11.40 -8.22 3.36
C LEU A 114 12.67 -7.96 2.57
N HIS A 115 12.67 -8.38 1.31
CA HIS A 115 13.73 -8.00 0.37
C HIS A 115 13.35 -6.68 -0.29
N ARG A 116 14.36 -5.89 -0.68
CA ARG A 116 14.15 -4.60 -1.33
C ARG A 116 15.06 -4.49 -2.55
N GLU A 117 14.50 -4.08 -3.68
CA GLU A 117 15.22 -3.87 -4.94
C GLU A 117 14.72 -2.57 -5.58
N HIS A 118 15.63 -1.72 -6.06
CA HIS A 118 15.30 -0.43 -6.68
C HIS A 118 14.24 0.39 -5.89
N ASP A 119 14.46 0.50 -4.58
CA ASP A 119 13.57 1.15 -3.61
C ASP A 119 12.20 0.49 -3.35
N GLN A 120 11.89 -0.64 -3.97
CA GLN A 120 10.63 -1.37 -3.84
C GLN A 120 10.78 -2.62 -2.98
N TYR A 121 9.79 -2.89 -2.13
CA TYR A 121 9.70 -4.16 -1.43
C TYR A 121 9.32 -5.28 -2.38
N LEU A 122 10.04 -6.40 -2.31
CA LEU A 122 9.71 -7.64 -2.98
C LEU A 122 8.79 -8.46 -2.06
N LEU A 123 7.64 -8.86 -2.60
CA LEU A 123 6.62 -9.59 -1.84
C LEU A 123 7.01 -11.06 -1.71
N MET A 124 6.77 -11.64 -0.54
CA MET A 124 7.18 -13.00 -0.22
C MET A 124 6.06 -14.00 -0.49
N GLY A 125 5.94 -14.43 -1.75
CA GLY A 125 5.01 -15.47 -2.17
C GLY A 125 3.53 -15.11 -1.97
N ASP A 126 2.67 -16.12 -1.98
CA ASP A 126 1.23 -15.93 -1.92
C ASP A 126 0.74 -15.53 -0.53
N MET A 127 -0.33 -14.73 -0.50
CA MET A 127 -1.00 -14.30 0.71
C MET A 127 -1.57 -15.52 1.46
N PRO A 128 -1.11 -15.82 2.70
CA PRO A 128 -1.55 -17.02 3.40
C PRO A 128 -3.02 -16.94 3.82
N ASP A 129 -3.68 -18.09 3.89
CA ASP A 129 -4.97 -18.21 4.59
C ASP A 129 -4.71 -18.31 6.11
N LEU A 130 -5.39 -17.47 6.87
CA LEU A 130 -5.25 -17.33 8.33
C LEU A 130 -6.53 -17.76 9.07
N ASN A 131 -7.57 -18.22 8.35
CA ASN A 131 -8.89 -18.51 8.90
C ASN A 131 -8.87 -19.49 10.06
N GLU A 132 -8.18 -20.63 9.90
CA GLU A 132 -8.13 -21.66 10.94
C GLU A 132 -7.44 -21.16 12.22
N GLY A 133 -6.28 -20.51 12.08
CA GLY A 133 -5.51 -20.03 13.22
C GLY A 133 -6.15 -18.83 13.94
N LEU A 134 -6.96 -18.04 13.23
CA LEU A 134 -7.70 -16.88 13.74
C LEU A 134 -9.19 -17.16 13.98
N ALA A 135 -9.65 -18.41 13.96
CA ALA A 135 -11.09 -18.74 14.07
C ALA A 135 -11.79 -18.16 15.32
N ARG A 136 -11.03 -17.93 16.41
CA ARG A 136 -11.54 -17.34 17.67
C ARG A 136 -11.44 -15.82 17.72
N TRP A 137 -10.81 -15.18 16.75
CA TRP A 137 -10.67 -13.74 16.68
C TRP A 137 -11.86 -13.12 15.96
N SER A 138 -12.51 -12.14 16.59
CA SER A 138 -13.77 -11.55 16.10
C SER A 138 -13.65 -10.91 14.71
N GLY A 139 -12.46 -10.46 14.32
CA GLY A 139 -12.18 -9.87 13.01
C GLY A 139 -11.96 -10.87 11.87
N GLY A 140 -11.95 -12.18 12.13
CA GLY A 140 -11.52 -13.20 11.16
C GLY A 140 -12.31 -13.18 9.84
N LYS A 141 -13.63 -13.07 9.90
CA LYS A 141 -14.49 -13.01 8.69
C LYS A 141 -14.17 -11.79 7.81
N ARG A 142 -13.97 -10.63 8.43
CA ARG A 142 -13.65 -9.39 7.71
C ARG A 142 -12.24 -9.46 7.10
N LEU A 143 -11.28 -10.04 7.83
CA LEU A 143 -9.92 -10.25 7.33
C LEU A 143 -9.90 -11.20 6.13
N HIS A 144 -10.69 -12.26 6.16
CA HIS A 144 -10.85 -13.15 5.01
C HIS A 144 -11.45 -12.44 3.80
N ALA A 145 -12.52 -11.66 3.98
CA ALA A 145 -13.10 -10.90 2.88
C ALA A 145 -12.10 -9.90 2.25
N LEU A 146 -11.33 -9.19 3.08
CA LEU A 146 -10.26 -8.31 2.60
C LEU A 146 -9.13 -9.06 1.90
N ARG A 147 -8.82 -10.29 2.35
CA ARG A 147 -7.84 -11.16 1.68
C ARG A 147 -8.29 -11.50 0.26
N GLU A 148 -9.55 -11.90 0.10
CA GLU A 148 -10.08 -12.28 -1.21
C GLU A 148 -10.10 -11.07 -2.17
N ASP A 149 -10.53 -9.90 -1.70
CA ASP A 149 -10.49 -8.66 -2.50
C ASP A 149 -9.06 -8.31 -2.92
N LEU A 150 -8.10 -8.40 -1.99
CA LEU A 150 -6.69 -8.14 -2.27
C LEU A 150 -6.13 -9.12 -3.31
N ILE A 151 -6.35 -10.43 -3.16
CA ILE A 151 -5.87 -11.45 -4.10
C ILE A 151 -6.47 -11.23 -5.49
N TYR A 152 -7.77 -10.93 -5.57
CA TYR A 152 -8.44 -10.61 -6.82
C TYR A 152 -7.77 -9.43 -7.53
N ARG A 153 -7.48 -8.35 -6.79
CA ARG A 153 -6.85 -7.15 -7.34
C ARG A 153 -5.38 -7.33 -7.70
N GLU A 154 -4.64 -8.11 -6.92
CA GLU A 154 -3.25 -8.48 -7.26
C GLU A 154 -3.20 -9.33 -8.54
N SER A 155 -4.16 -10.25 -8.70
CA SER A 155 -4.27 -11.06 -9.91
C SER A 155 -4.61 -10.20 -11.13
N ALA A 156 -5.53 -9.24 -10.98
CA ALA A 156 -5.86 -8.28 -12.04
C ALA A 156 -4.67 -7.39 -12.41
N ARG A 157 -3.91 -6.89 -11.42
CA ARG A 157 -2.68 -6.12 -11.66
C ARG A 157 -1.66 -6.96 -12.44
N HIS A 158 -1.44 -8.21 -12.03
CA HIS A 158 -0.50 -9.09 -12.72
C HIS A 158 -0.90 -9.38 -14.17
N ALA A 159 -2.20 -9.54 -14.43
CA ALA A 159 -2.72 -9.68 -15.79
C ALA A 159 -2.50 -8.39 -16.61
N ALA A 160 -2.75 -7.22 -16.03
CA ALA A 160 -2.49 -5.93 -16.68
C ALA A 160 -1.01 -5.72 -17.00
N ASP A 161 -0.11 -6.04 -16.06
CA ASP A 161 1.33 -5.93 -16.25
C ASP A 161 1.80 -6.85 -17.39
N SER A 162 1.29 -8.08 -17.43
CA SER A 162 1.61 -9.08 -18.47
C SER A 162 1.19 -8.60 -19.86
N LEU A 163 -0.04 -8.08 -19.99
CA LEU A 163 -0.54 -7.51 -21.26
C LEU A 163 0.22 -6.23 -21.64
N SER A 164 0.56 -5.37 -20.68
CA SER A 164 1.27 -4.11 -20.96
C SER A 164 2.71 -4.30 -21.47
N ALA A 165 3.31 -5.47 -21.18
CA ALA A 165 4.65 -5.83 -21.66
C ALA A 165 4.66 -6.21 -23.16
N GLU A 166 3.49 -6.45 -23.77
CA GLU A 166 3.36 -6.81 -25.17
C GLU A 166 3.49 -5.57 -26.06
N GLN A 167 4.40 -5.62 -27.04
CA GLN A 167 4.74 -4.45 -27.88
C GLN A 167 3.63 -4.04 -28.85
N ARG A 168 2.66 -4.92 -29.12
CA ARG A 168 1.55 -4.65 -30.03
C ARG A 168 0.32 -5.44 -29.56
N LEU A 169 -0.61 -4.72 -28.96
CA LEU A 169 -1.90 -5.27 -28.54
C LEU A 169 -2.90 -5.20 -29.69
N GLU A 170 -3.57 -6.31 -29.95
CA GLU A 170 -4.76 -6.37 -30.76
C GLU A 170 -5.96 -5.75 -30.00
N ALA A 171 -7.06 -5.48 -30.72
CA ALA A 171 -8.22 -4.78 -30.12
C ALA A 171 -8.82 -5.52 -28.91
N HIS A 172 -8.84 -6.86 -28.94
CA HIS A 172 -9.35 -7.67 -27.85
C HIS A 172 -8.42 -7.67 -26.62
N GLU A 173 -7.11 -7.62 -26.83
CA GLU A 173 -6.10 -7.52 -25.77
C GLU A 173 -6.11 -6.13 -25.14
N SER A 174 -6.35 -5.09 -25.93
CA SER A 174 -6.54 -3.72 -25.44
C SER A 174 -7.77 -3.61 -24.52
N ALA A 175 -8.88 -4.25 -24.88
CA ALA A 175 -10.07 -4.32 -24.05
C ALA A 175 -9.82 -5.12 -22.76
N ALA A 176 -9.10 -6.24 -22.86
CA ALA A 176 -8.69 -7.04 -21.70
C ALA A 176 -7.78 -6.27 -20.75
N LEU A 177 -6.82 -5.50 -21.28
CA LEU A 177 -5.94 -4.63 -20.50
C LEU A 177 -6.75 -3.57 -19.75
N ALA A 178 -7.68 -2.89 -20.44
CA ALA A 178 -8.53 -1.89 -19.81
C ALA A 178 -9.35 -2.49 -18.65
N ALA A 179 -9.95 -3.67 -18.86
CA ALA A 179 -10.71 -4.37 -17.82
C ALA A 179 -9.84 -4.83 -16.64
N ALA A 180 -8.60 -5.28 -16.91
CA ALA A 180 -7.65 -5.67 -15.88
C ALA A 180 -7.19 -4.46 -15.05
N LEU A 181 -6.93 -3.32 -15.68
CA LEU A 181 -6.58 -2.07 -15.01
C LEU A 181 -7.72 -1.55 -14.13
N ASP A 182 -8.96 -1.61 -14.62
CA ASP A 182 -10.16 -1.25 -13.86
C ASP A 182 -10.34 -2.16 -12.63
N SER A 183 -10.17 -3.47 -12.83
CA SER A 183 -10.24 -4.46 -11.73
C SER A 183 -9.10 -4.29 -10.71
N ALA A 184 -7.92 -3.86 -11.15
CA ALA A 184 -6.78 -3.55 -10.29
C ALA A 184 -6.93 -2.18 -9.57
N GLU A 185 -7.88 -1.34 -9.95
CA GLU A 185 -8.05 -0.01 -9.38
C GLU A 185 -8.35 -0.09 -7.88
N GLY A 186 -7.54 0.56 -7.05
CA GLY A 186 -7.72 0.51 -5.59
C GLY A 186 -6.98 -0.64 -4.91
N LEU A 187 -6.13 -1.40 -5.63
CA LEU A 187 -5.22 -2.39 -5.05
C LEU A 187 -4.46 -1.86 -3.82
N ALA A 188 -3.90 -0.66 -3.91
CA ALA A 188 -3.17 -0.04 -2.78
C ALA A 188 -4.08 0.13 -1.55
N GLN A 189 -5.35 0.51 -1.73
CA GLN A 189 -6.28 0.69 -0.62
C GLN A 189 -6.72 -0.66 -0.04
N ALA A 190 -7.02 -1.66 -0.88
CA ALA A 190 -7.34 -3.01 -0.44
C ALA A 190 -6.19 -3.63 0.38
N ALA A 191 -4.95 -3.45 -0.08
CA ALA A 191 -3.75 -3.89 0.65
C ALA A 191 -3.61 -3.17 1.99
N TYR A 192 -3.80 -1.84 2.00
CA TYR A 192 -3.73 -1.05 3.23
C TYR A 192 -4.79 -1.48 4.26
N ASP A 193 -6.04 -1.64 3.84
CA ASP A 193 -7.16 -2.04 4.70
C ASP A 193 -6.96 -3.45 5.27
N TYR A 194 -6.48 -4.38 4.43
CA TYR A 194 -6.06 -5.71 4.90
C TYR A 194 -4.95 -5.60 5.94
N GLY A 195 -3.91 -4.81 5.66
CA GLY A 195 -2.77 -4.61 6.55
C GLY A 195 -3.18 -4.07 7.92
N GLU A 196 -4.04 -3.05 7.99
CA GLU A 196 -4.57 -2.51 9.26
C GLU A 196 -5.30 -3.55 10.09
N LEU A 197 -6.14 -4.36 9.44
CA LEU A 197 -6.87 -5.40 10.14
C LEU A 197 -5.94 -6.56 10.55
N ALA A 198 -4.95 -6.88 9.72
CA ALA A 198 -3.94 -7.89 10.00
C ALA A 198 -3.02 -7.47 11.16
N GLU A 199 -2.63 -6.20 11.27
CA GLU A 199 -1.86 -5.69 12.42
C GLU A 199 -2.64 -5.91 13.73
N SER A 200 -3.96 -5.63 13.72
CA SER A 200 -4.83 -5.92 14.87
C SER A 200 -4.90 -7.43 15.19
N ALA A 201 -4.95 -8.28 14.16
CA ALA A 201 -4.92 -9.73 14.31
C ALA A 201 -3.58 -10.26 14.87
N LEU A 202 -2.47 -9.61 14.50
CA LEU A 202 -1.14 -9.95 14.99
C LEU A 202 -1.03 -9.76 16.49
N HIS A 203 -1.57 -8.65 17.04
CA HIS A 203 -1.61 -8.44 18.48
C HIS A 203 -2.33 -9.60 19.20
N PHE A 204 -3.49 -10.03 18.68
CA PHE A 204 -4.20 -11.20 19.21
C PHE A 204 -3.35 -12.48 19.14
N ALA A 205 -2.69 -12.75 18.00
CA ALA A 205 -1.87 -13.94 17.83
C ALA A 205 -0.67 -13.94 18.80
N VAL A 206 -0.02 -12.79 18.97
CA VAL A 206 1.09 -12.56 19.90
C VAL A 206 0.65 -12.77 21.35
N ASP A 207 -0.48 -12.19 21.77
CA ASP A 207 -1.00 -12.34 23.14
C ASP A 207 -1.39 -13.78 23.46
N ARG A 208 -1.96 -14.49 22.49
CA ARG A 208 -2.25 -15.92 22.62
C ARG A 208 -0.97 -16.75 22.77
N ALA A 209 0.05 -16.46 21.96
CA ALA A 209 1.35 -17.12 22.04
C ALA A 209 2.06 -16.85 23.39
N ARG A 210 1.90 -15.64 23.94
CA ARG A 210 2.42 -15.27 25.27
C ARG A 210 1.71 -16.05 26.37
N THR A 211 0.37 -16.08 26.35
CA THR A 211 -0.43 -16.74 27.39
C THR A 211 -0.25 -18.26 27.39
N ASN A 212 -0.15 -18.88 26.20
CA ASN A 212 0.12 -20.32 26.09
C ASN A 212 1.52 -20.73 26.59
N ARG A 213 2.44 -19.79 26.81
CA ARG A 213 3.78 -20.04 27.36
C ARG A 213 3.87 -19.86 28.87
N LEU A 214 2.90 -19.21 29.51
CA LEU A 214 2.89 -19.11 30.96
C LEU A 214 2.60 -20.51 31.53
N PRO A 215 3.38 -21.00 32.50
CA PRO A 215 3.14 -22.31 33.10
C PRO A 215 1.71 -22.36 33.66
N LYS A 216 0.99 -23.46 33.39
CA LYS A 216 -0.38 -23.70 33.86
C LYS A 216 -0.50 -23.83 35.39
N ASP A 217 0.61 -23.82 36.11
CA ASP A 217 0.68 -24.05 37.55
C ASP A 217 0.86 -22.73 38.30
N MET A 218 -0.21 -21.95 38.42
CA MET A 218 -0.28 -20.82 39.37
C MET A 218 -1.72 -20.58 39.90
N HIS A 219 -2.51 -21.64 40.05
CA HIS A 219 -3.76 -21.63 40.82
C HIS A 219 -3.90 -22.88 41.67
#